data_AF-A0A934ALS1-F1
#
_entry.id   AF-A0A934ALS1-F1
#
_cell.length_a   1.000
_cell.length_b   1.000
_cell.length_c   1.000
_cell.angle_alpha   90.00
_cell.angle_beta   90.00
_cell.angle_gamma   90.00
#
_symmetry.space_group_name_H-M   'P 1'
#
loop_
_entity.id
_entity.type
_entity.pdbx_description
1 polymer ?
#
loop_
_entity_poly.entity_id
_entity_poly.type
_entity_poly.pdbx_seq_one_letter_code
_entity_poly.pdbx_strand_id
1 'polypeptide(L)'
;MNEAAKKFSALLLLLPSLAMAQALPAVKDTEGLFLDMSKVNLGTITSDEDKQRYIYTIQLEKARITRKTLKGVYENAFDLYRKGEFDAAKELAGRIIAIDPGYEDAAILRRASDELHGSQKPRFSEKKLIESKFEEGMALYRQGRLVEATGRWEEAVKLSPTNLKARYWLRKARKEMAEEHFRRGERAYRQHRLREALDQWYSALVLNPRYPRLSGLIARAEAETRDADANEKLQQALNLYSQGQTEDALRILDSILETGPGNTKAVKLMAEIRAEIAAQHITQGRQHYESRKFEKAIAEWKKAVTFGYDSRAADQLIARAKEAMRREETRKTREVELAKRREEEARKAEEEAKAREEEERRKAEAAAKAGKAYTPPASGPTAAAAPAAAGAPPSAGGTAGAGPAVGAISEDARRSSQQHYLSGVIYFQKGDYVKARDEWTLSLQLDPGNSDAKAGLERIEKLYGGK
;
A
#
# COMPACT_ATOMS: atom_id res chain seq x y z
N MET A 1 6.87 29.56 22.20
CA MET A 1 8.29 29.38 21.81
C MET A 1 8.85 30.68 21.20
N ASN A 2 8.95 31.81 21.92
CA ASN A 2 9.16 33.10 21.24
C ASN A 2 10.11 34.13 21.92
N GLU A 3 11.02 33.70 22.80
CA GLU A 3 12.05 34.59 23.39
C GLU A 3 13.46 34.00 23.40
N ALA A 4 13.61 32.69 23.64
CA ALA A 4 14.92 32.02 23.59
C ALA A 4 15.59 32.12 22.20
N ALA A 5 14.81 32.09 21.12
CA ALA A 5 15.32 32.17 19.75
C ALA A 5 15.93 33.53 19.40
N LYS A 6 15.39 34.65 19.95
CA LYS A 6 15.90 36.00 19.66
C LYS A 6 17.24 36.28 20.34
N LYS A 7 17.50 35.69 21.51
CA LYS A 7 18.79 35.87 22.22
C LYS A 7 19.97 35.17 21.54
N PHE A 8 19.72 34.14 20.72
CA PHE A 8 20.77 33.43 19.99
C PHE A 8 21.32 34.19 18.76
N SER A 9 20.62 35.22 18.28
CA SER A 9 20.98 35.95 17.06
C SER A 9 21.72 37.28 17.32
N ALA A 10 21.94 37.67 18.58
CA ALA A 10 22.39 39.02 18.95
C ALA A 10 23.83 39.10 19.52
N LEU A 11 24.52 37.97 19.71
CA LEU A 11 25.86 37.92 20.29
C LEU A 11 26.96 37.56 19.27
N LEU A 12 26.92 38.20 18.10
CA LEU A 12 27.95 38.02 17.05
C LEU A 12 28.44 39.34 16.42
N LEU A 13 28.29 40.46 17.12
CA LEU A 13 28.79 41.77 16.71
C LEU A 13 29.45 42.49 17.89
N LEU A 14 30.79 42.39 17.97
CA LEU A 14 31.73 43.45 18.40
C LEU A 14 33.16 42.90 18.54
N LEU A 15 34.01 43.20 17.56
CA LEU A 15 35.48 43.12 17.65
C LEU A 15 36.07 44.30 16.85
N PRO A 16 36.86 45.19 17.48
CA PRO A 16 37.75 46.07 16.75
C PRO A 16 39.13 45.42 16.55
N SER A 17 39.45 45.14 15.28
CA SER A 17 40.77 45.18 14.64
C SER A 17 42.07 44.95 15.46
N LEU A 18 42.93 44.03 14.97
CA LEU A 18 44.24 44.44 14.41
C LEU A 18 44.77 43.46 13.34
N ALA A 19 45.34 44.05 12.28
CA ALA A 19 46.01 43.50 11.10
C ALA A 19 46.53 42.03 11.06
N MET A 20 45.95 41.21 10.17
CA MET A 20 46.52 41.01 8.81
C MET A 20 45.55 40.19 7.93
N ALA A 21 45.03 40.81 6.86
CA ALA A 21 44.06 40.17 5.98
C ALA A 21 44.74 39.55 4.76
N GLN A 22 44.94 38.23 4.78
CA GLN A 22 44.77 37.44 3.56
C GLN A 22 43.28 37.09 3.46
N ALA A 23 42.64 37.54 2.37
CA ALA A 23 41.20 37.47 2.21
C ALA A 23 40.72 36.02 1.95
N LEU A 24 40.41 35.29 3.03
CA LEU A 24 39.44 34.21 2.92
C LEU A 24 38.08 34.83 2.52
N PRO A 25 37.36 34.25 1.55
CA PRO A 25 36.05 34.77 1.16
C PRO A 25 35.12 34.72 2.37
N ALA A 26 34.59 35.88 2.76
CA ALA A 26 33.64 35.98 3.85
C ALA A 26 32.42 35.14 3.52
N VAL A 27 32.18 34.07 4.29
CA VAL A 27 30.98 33.25 4.20
C VAL A 27 29.82 34.08 4.74
N LYS A 28 29.27 34.92 3.86
CA LYS A 28 27.91 35.45 4.01
C LYS A 28 26.95 34.27 3.84
N ASP A 29 25.88 34.34 4.61
CA ASP A 29 24.77 33.40 4.61
C ASP A 29 25.12 31.99 5.09
N THR A 30 25.03 31.80 6.41
CA THR A 30 24.88 30.46 7.00
C THR A 30 23.63 29.73 6.51
N GLU A 31 22.67 30.43 5.89
CA GLU A 31 21.54 29.85 5.16
C GLU A 31 21.93 29.37 3.76
N GLY A 32 22.89 30.04 3.09
CA GLY A 32 23.45 29.62 1.81
C GLY A 32 24.22 28.29 1.89
N LEU A 33 24.73 27.92 3.06
CA LEU A 33 25.32 26.60 3.30
C LEU A 33 24.31 25.45 3.36
N PHE A 34 22.99 25.73 3.40
CA PHE A 34 21.91 24.74 3.48
C PHE A 34 21.23 24.45 2.14
N LEU A 35 21.65 25.08 1.03
CA LEU A 35 20.96 25.05 -0.27
C LEU A 35 21.77 24.43 -1.42
N ASP A 36 22.23 23.18 -1.23
CA ASP A 36 22.47 22.25 -2.36
C ASP A 36 21.94 20.83 -2.09
N MET A 37 20.90 20.71 -1.24
CA MET A 37 20.15 19.47 -1.05
C MET A 37 18.97 19.32 -2.04
N SER A 38 18.70 20.34 -2.87
CA SER A 38 17.72 20.28 -3.96
C SER A 38 18.09 19.30 -5.07
N LYS A 39 19.35 18.83 -5.11
CA LYS A 39 19.83 17.77 -6.00
C LYS A 39 19.56 16.35 -5.47
N VAL A 40 19.12 16.20 -4.23
CA VAL A 40 18.59 14.92 -3.76
C VAL A 40 17.14 14.85 -4.24
N ASN A 41 16.94 14.18 -5.37
CA ASN A 41 15.62 13.97 -5.99
C ASN A 41 14.63 13.31 -5.01
N LEU A 42 13.90 14.10 -4.25
CA LEU A 42 12.74 13.66 -3.47
C LEU A 42 11.49 14.17 -4.17
N GLY A 43 10.66 13.22 -4.62
CA GLY A 43 9.33 13.51 -5.14
C GLY A 43 8.44 14.16 -4.09
N THR A 44 7.28 14.64 -4.54
CA THR A 44 6.31 15.40 -3.72
C THR A 44 6.01 14.73 -2.38
N ILE A 45 6.56 15.30 -1.30
CA ILE A 45 6.33 14.90 0.09
C ILE A 45 4.87 15.20 0.44
N THR A 46 4.02 14.16 0.36
CA THR A 46 2.56 14.28 0.50
C THR A 46 2.04 13.82 1.86
N SER A 47 2.76 12.95 2.56
CA SER A 47 2.41 12.48 3.92
C SER A 47 3.09 13.29 5.02
N ASP A 48 2.42 13.44 6.17
CA ASP A 48 2.99 14.06 7.37
C ASP A 48 4.09 13.19 8.00
N GLU A 49 4.03 11.86 7.84
CA GLU A 49 5.13 10.97 8.25
C GLU A 49 6.42 11.28 7.49
N ASP A 50 6.32 11.55 6.19
CA ASP A 50 7.49 11.85 5.35
C ASP A 50 8.08 13.22 5.69
N LYS A 51 7.25 14.19 6.09
CA LYS A 51 7.72 15.47 6.67
C LYS A 51 8.47 15.24 7.98
N GLN A 52 7.96 14.38 8.88
CA GLN A 52 8.65 14.05 10.13
C GLN A 52 9.98 13.33 9.89
N ARG A 53 10.00 12.33 8.99
CA ARG A 53 11.22 11.64 8.55
C ARG A 53 12.25 12.63 7.97
N TYR A 54 11.81 13.58 7.13
CA TYR A 54 12.65 14.61 6.53
C TYR A 54 13.22 15.61 7.55
N ILE A 55 12.41 16.08 8.51
CA ILE A 55 12.89 16.93 9.61
C ILE A 55 13.94 16.18 10.44
N TYR A 56 13.71 14.90 10.73
CA TYR A 56 14.64 14.06 11.46
C TYR A 56 15.97 13.84 10.71
N THR A 57 15.95 13.59 9.40
CA THR A 57 17.20 13.48 8.61
C THR A 57 17.98 14.79 8.55
N ILE A 58 17.31 15.95 8.42
CA ILE A 58 17.97 17.27 8.54
C ILE A 58 18.61 17.43 9.92
N GLN A 59 17.91 17.07 11.00
CA GLN A 59 18.46 17.16 12.37
C GLN A 59 19.69 16.25 12.55
N LEU A 60 19.65 15.02 12.01
CA LEU A 60 20.77 14.09 12.03
C LEU A 60 21.98 14.61 11.24
N GLU A 61 21.80 15.08 10.01
CA GLU A 61 22.91 15.62 9.21
C GLU A 61 23.46 16.92 9.81
N LYS A 62 22.60 17.78 10.37
CA LYS A 62 23.04 18.94 11.17
C LYS A 62 23.90 18.50 12.35
N ALA A 63 23.44 17.52 13.14
CA ALA A 63 24.19 16.98 14.28
C ALA A 63 25.51 16.29 13.87
N ARG A 64 25.55 15.66 12.69
CA ARG A 64 26.75 15.05 12.11
C ARG A 64 27.77 16.10 11.69
N ILE A 65 27.32 17.18 11.03
CA ILE A 65 28.16 18.31 10.62
C ILE A 65 28.68 19.08 11.84
N THR A 66 27.85 19.35 12.85
CA THR A 66 28.30 19.99 14.09
C THR A 66 29.32 19.12 14.83
N ARG A 67 29.07 17.81 15.02
CA ARG A 67 30.07 16.92 15.64
C ARG A 67 31.38 16.86 14.85
N LYS A 68 31.33 16.82 13.51
CA LYS A 68 32.53 16.82 12.66
C LYS A 68 33.33 18.12 12.78
N THR A 69 32.66 19.27 12.80
CA THR A 69 33.31 20.59 12.96
C THR A 69 33.86 20.79 14.37
N LEU A 70 33.07 20.45 15.40
CA LEU A 70 33.52 20.46 16.80
C LEU A 70 34.74 19.56 17.04
N LYS A 71 34.84 18.41 16.36
CA LYS A 71 36.05 17.56 16.42
C LYS A 71 37.30 18.29 15.94
N GLY A 72 37.22 19.04 14.83
CA GLY A 72 38.35 19.85 14.35
C GLY A 72 38.71 21.00 15.31
N VAL A 73 37.70 21.65 15.92
CA VAL A 73 37.94 22.66 16.96
C VAL A 73 38.57 22.04 18.21
N TYR A 74 38.18 20.82 18.58
CA TYR A 74 38.78 20.06 19.68
C TYR A 74 40.23 19.68 19.40
N GLU A 75 40.56 19.22 18.19
CA GLU A 75 41.94 18.92 17.78
C GLU A 75 42.83 20.16 17.91
N ASN A 76 42.35 21.33 17.48
CA ASN A 76 43.05 22.60 17.68
C ASN A 76 43.23 22.96 19.17
N ALA A 77 42.19 22.79 20.00
CA ALA A 77 42.26 23.05 21.44
C ALA A 77 43.25 22.10 22.14
N PHE A 78 43.31 20.84 21.71
CA PHE A 78 44.23 19.83 22.22
C PHE A 78 45.69 20.12 21.82
N ASP A 79 45.94 20.63 20.63
CA ASP A 79 47.29 21.05 20.23
C ASP A 79 47.77 22.31 20.98
N LEU A 80 46.88 23.24 21.34
CA LEU A 80 47.23 24.35 22.25
C LEU A 80 47.57 23.85 23.65
N TYR A 81 46.79 22.90 24.19
CA TYR A 81 47.09 22.22 25.45
C TYR A 81 48.48 21.56 25.42
N ARG A 82 48.82 20.83 24.34
CA ARG A 82 50.15 20.20 24.15
C ARG A 82 51.31 21.18 24.01
N LYS A 83 51.06 22.42 23.58
CA LYS A 83 52.03 23.52 23.58
C LYS A 83 52.23 24.13 24.98
N GLY A 84 51.30 23.89 25.91
CA GLY A 84 51.25 24.50 27.24
C GLY A 84 50.44 25.81 27.28
N GLU A 85 49.73 26.15 26.20
CA GLU A 85 48.85 27.32 26.10
C GLU A 85 47.48 27.02 26.73
N PHE A 86 47.48 26.75 28.04
CA PHE A 86 46.30 26.25 28.76
C PHE A 86 45.12 27.23 28.74
N ASP A 87 45.35 28.54 28.72
CA ASP A 87 44.28 29.55 28.61
C ASP A 87 43.53 29.47 27.30
N ALA A 88 44.26 29.44 26.18
CA ALA A 88 43.65 29.34 24.86
C ALA A 88 42.95 27.97 24.67
N ALA A 89 43.52 26.90 25.23
CA ALA A 89 42.89 25.59 25.26
C ALA A 89 41.59 25.57 26.10
N LYS A 90 41.58 26.20 27.28
CA LYS A 90 40.43 26.34 28.18
C LYS A 90 39.29 27.13 27.52
N GLU A 91 39.62 28.23 26.85
CA GLU A 91 38.66 29.05 26.10
C GLU A 91 38.03 28.29 24.92
N LEU A 92 38.83 27.64 24.07
CA LEU A 92 38.30 26.86 22.96
C LEU A 92 37.47 25.66 23.43
N ALA A 93 37.91 24.96 24.48
CA ALA A 93 37.13 23.88 25.09
C ALA A 93 35.81 24.39 25.69
N GLY A 94 35.81 25.57 26.32
CA GLY A 94 34.60 26.25 26.78
C GLY A 94 33.60 26.54 25.65
N ARG A 95 34.08 27.01 24.48
CA ARG A 95 33.23 27.22 23.30
C ARG A 95 32.64 25.92 22.74
N ILE A 96 33.39 24.82 22.76
CA ILE A 96 32.87 23.51 22.35
C ILE A 96 31.72 23.09 23.27
N ILE A 97 31.90 23.18 24.60
CA ILE A 97 30.89 22.82 25.61
C ILE A 97 29.64 23.73 25.51
N ALA A 98 29.81 25.00 25.11
CA ALA A 98 28.68 25.91 24.89
C ALA A 98 27.82 25.54 23.67
N ILE A 99 28.40 24.84 22.67
CA ILE A 99 27.69 24.36 21.48
C ILE A 99 27.14 22.94 21.68
N ASP A 100 27.92 22.07 22.31
CA ASP A 100 27.56 20.70 22.67
C ASP A 100 27.96 20.42 24.14
N PRO A 101 27.03 20.60 25.09
CA PRO A 101 27.27 20.29 26.50
C PRO A 101 27.61 18.82 26.78
N GLY A 102 27.31 17.90 25.83
CA GLY A 102 27.63 16.48 25.91
C GLY A 102 29.02 16.11 25.39
N TYR A 103 29.83 17.08 24.94
CA TYR A 103 31.17 16.82 24.41
C TYR A 103 32.19 16.56 25.54
N GLU A 104 32.13 15.35 26.10
CA GLU A 104 32.93 14.84 27.23
C GLU A 104 34.44 15.18 27.11
N ASP A 105 35.03 14.94 25.93
CA ASP A 105 36.47 15.15 25.68
C ASP A 105 36.90 16.61 25.92
N ALA A 106 36.05 17.58 25.54
CA ALA A 106 36.29 18.99 25.78
C ALA A 106 36.04 19.38 27.24
N ALA A 107 35.07 18.75 27.91
CA ALA A 107 34.87 18.92 29.35
C ALA A 107 36.05 18.41 30.18
N ILE A 108 36.68 17.30 29.78
CA ILE A 108 37.92 16.79 30.36
C ILE A 108 39.08 17.76 30.08
N LEU A 109 39.27 18.15 28.81
CA LEU A 109 40.34 19.06 28.40
C LEU A 109 40.24 20.43 29.11
N ARG A 110 39.03 20.99 29.24
CA ARG A 110 38.79 22.25 29.96
C ARG A 110 39.18 22.13 31.43
N ARG A 111 38.77 21.06 32.13
CA ARG A 111 39.13 20.82 33.53
C ARG A 111 40.63 20.68 33.72
N ALA A 112 41.31 19.93 32.86
CA ALA A 112 42.77 19.80 32.90
C ALA A 112 43.51 21.12 32.61
N SER A 113 43.05 21.91 31.62
CA SER A 113 43.61 23.24 31.35
C SER A 113 43.40 24.21 32.51
N ASP A 114 42.29 24.11 33.23
CA ASP A 114 42.02 24.92 34.43
C ASP A 114 42.93 24.53 35.61
N GLU A 115 43.11 23.22 35.85
CA GLU A 115 44.04 22.67 36.85
C GLU A 115 45.53 22.98 36.55
N LEU A 116 45.88 23.30 35.29
CA LEU A 116 47.27 23.58 34.85
C LEU A 116 47.57 25.05 34.55
N HIS A 117 46.56 25.93 34.58
CA HIS A 117 46.74 27.37 34.33
C HIS A 117 47.79 27.99 35.27
N GLY A 118 48.60 28.92 34.75
CA GLY A 118 49.67 29.58 35.51
C GLY A 118 50.87 28.70 35.92
N SER A 119 50.93 27.44 35.47
CA SER A 119 52.04 26.54 35.81
C SER A 119 53.39 27.00 35.24
N GLN A 120 54.36 27.25 36.11
CA GLN A 120 55.75 27.58 35.71
C GLN A 120 56.47 26.46 34.93
N LYS A 121 55.98 25.21 35.01
CA LYS A 121 56.55 24.05 34.29
C LYS A 121 55.42 23.22 33.68
N PRO A 122 54.83 23.67 32.54
CA PRO A 122 53.66 23.05 31.93
C PRO A 122 53.76 21.54 31.78
N ARG A 123 54.78 21.03 31.06
CA ARG A 123 54.98 19.59 30.80
C ARG A 123 55.19 18.73 32.06
N PHE A 124 55.78 19.29 33.12
CA PHE A 124 55.99 18.56 34.36
C PHE A 124 54.68 18.46 35.16
N SER A 125 53.94 19.56 35.23
CA SER A 125 52.66 19.63 35.93
C SER A 125 51.59 18.80 35.21
N GLU A 126 51.56 18.84 33.88
CA GLU A 126 50.77 17.95 33.03
C GLU A 126 51.06 16.47 33.33
N LYS A 127 52.35 16.06 33.32
CA LYS A 127 52.73 14.69 33.64
C LYS A 127 52.32 14.28 35.07
N LYS A 128 52.48 15.17 36.04
CA LYS A 128 52.06 14.94 37.43
C LYS A 128 50.54 14.80 37.55
N LEU A 129 49.77 15.62 36.83
CA LEU A 129 48.32 15.54 36.75
C LEU A 129 47.87 14.19 36.20
N ILE A 130 48.44 13.75 35.06
CA ILE A 130 48.11 12.46 34.44
C ILE A 130 48.44 11.27 35.37
N GLU A 131 49.58 11.31 36.08
CA GLU A 131 49.91 10.26 37.05
C GLU A 131 48.97 10.31 38.28
N SER A 132 48.57 11.50 38.76
CA SER A 132 47.56 11.64 39.84
C SER A 132 46.23 11.00 39.46
N LYS A 133 45.66 11.34 38.29
CA LYS A 133 44.41 10.70 37.80
C LYS A 133 44.59 9.18 37.64
N PHE A 134 45.77 8.72 37.23
CA PHE A 134 46.07 7.29 37.14
C PHE A 134 46.11 6.60 38.52
N GLU A 135 46.75 7.21 39.52
CA GLU A 135 46.83 6.73 40.91
C GLU A 135 45.46 6.75 41.61
N GLU A 136 44.66 7.80 41.39
CA GLU A 136 43.27 7.90 41.83
C GLU A 136 42.43 6.74 41.26
N GLY A 137 42.56 6.45 39.95
CA GLY A 137 41.91 5.30 39.32
C GLY A 137 42.36 3.96 39.94
N MET A 138 43.65 3.81 40.24
CA MET A 138 44.17 2.63 40.96
C MET A 138 43.63 2.52 42.39
N ALA A 139 43.44 3.62 43.11
CA ALA A 139 42.85 3.64 44.44
C ALA A 139 41.36 3.23 44.41
N LEU A 140 40.58 3.80 43.49
CA LEU A 140 39.17 3.44 43.26
C LEU A 140 39.01 1.98 42.83
N TYR A 141 39.92 1.48 42.00
CA TYR A 141 39.94 0.07 41.58
C TYR A 141 40.17 -0.89 42.76
N ARG A 142 41.10 -0.55 43.68
CA ARG A 142 41.31 -1.32 44.93
C ARG A 142 40.09 -1.29 45.86
N GLN A 143 39.28 -0.23 45.80
CA GLN A 143 37.99 -0.12 46.51
C GLN A 143 36.84 -0.86 45.79
N GLY A 144 37.08 -1.50 44.65
CA GLY A 144 36.05 -2.16 43.83
C GLY A 144 35.14 -1.21 43.03
N ARG A 145 35.42 0.10 43.04
CA ARG A 145 34.61 1.15 42.37
C ARG A 145 34.98 1.25 40.89
N LEU A 146 34.71 0.17 40.15
CA LEU A 146 35.17 -0.03 38.77
C LEU A 146 34.76 1.12 37.82
N VAL A 147 33.52 1.59 37.89
CA VAL A 147 33.00 2.67 37.02
C VAL A 147 33.79 3.96 37.19
N GLU A 148 34.03 4.38 38.43
CA GLU A 148 34.78 5.59 38.74
C GLU A 148 36.27 5.44 38.43
N ALA A 149 36.84 4.25 38.68
CA ALA A 149 38.20 3.92 38.27
C ALA A 149 38.39 4.03 36.75
N THR A 150 37.43 3.52 35.95
CA THR A 150 37.45 3.68 34.50
C THR A 150 37.32 5.13 34.08
N GLY A 151 36.50 5.95 34.75
CA GLY A 151 36.42 7.39 34.48
C GLY A 151 37.77 8.10 34.66
N ARG A 152 38.48 7.88 35.77
CA ARG A 152 39.80 8.49 36.01
C ARG A 152 40.86 8.02 35.02
N TRP A 153 40.84 6.75 34.61
CA TRP A 153 41.72 6.27 33.55
C TRP A 153 41.32 6.75 32.16
N GLU A 154 40.04 6.99 31.89
CA GLU A 154 39.57 7.61 30.64
C GLU A 154 40.07 9.06 30.53
N GLU A 155 39.97 9.85 31.60
CA GLU A 155 40.59 11.18 31.68
C GLU A 155 42.09 11.12 31.39
N ALA A 156 42.83 10.23 32.06
CA ALA A 156 44.27 10.06 31.84
C ALA A 156 44.63 9.62 30.40
N VAL A 157 43.81 8.80 29.74
CA VAL A 157 44.00 8.36 28.35
C VAL A 157 43.61 9.44 27.33
N LYS A 158 42.62 10.27 27.63
CA LYS A 158 42.19 11.39 26.78
C LYS A 158 43.21 12.52 26.79
N LEU A 159 43.74 12.86 27.96
CA LEU A 159 44.83 13.82 28.12
C LEU A 159 46.16 13.28 27.57
N SER A 160 46.42 11.98 27.72
CA SER A 160 47.64 11.33 27.22
C SER A 160 47.38 10.00 26.51
N PRO A 161 47.12 10.02 25.17
CA PRO A 161 46.91 8.82 24.37
C PRO A 161 48.11 7.84 24.35
N THR A 162 49.29 8.31 24.73
CA THR A 162 50.53 7.54 24.85
C THR A 162 50.68 6.83 26.20
N ASN A 163 49.84 7.11 27.20
CA ASN A 163 49.90 6.45 28.51
C ASN A 163 49.45 4.98 28.43
N LEU A 164 50.40 4.09 28.17
CA LEU A 164 50.18 2.64 28.07
C LEU A 164 49.62 2.02 29.37
N LYS A 165 50.01 2.54 30.55
CA LYS A 165 49.50 2.04 31.85
C LYS A 165 48.00 2.29 31.95
N ALA A 166 47.56 3.54 31.78
CA ALA A 166 46.16 3.91 31.87
C ALA A 166 45.31 3.16 30.82
N ARG A 167 45.81 3.01 29.58
CA ARG A 167 45.15 2.23 28.52
C ARG A 167 45.01 0.74 28.87
N TYR A 168 46.01 0.13 29.51
CA TYR A 168 45.96 -1.26 29.95
C TYR A 168 44.91 -1.45 31.05
N TRP A 169 44.97 -0.64 32.11
CA TRP A 169 44.05 -0.75 33.25
C TRP A 169 42.60 -0.43 32.89
N LEU A 170 42.39 0.60 32.05
CA LEU A 170 41.08 0.90 31.47
C LEU A 170 40.49 -0.29 30.70
N ARG A 171 41.29 -0.92 29.82
CA ARG A 171 40.84 -2.11 29.08
C ARG A 171 40.54 -3.28 30.03
N LYS A 172 41.35 -3.47 31.07
CA LYS A 172 41.16 -4.53 32.07
C LYS A 172 39.84 -4.35 32.82
N ALA A 173 39.59 -3.18 33.40
CA ALA A 173 38.36 -2.93 34.15
C ALA A 173 37.11 -2.91 33.26
N ARG A 174 37.17 -2.38 32.02
CA ARG A 174 36.08 -2.53 31.05
C ARG A 174 35.77 -4.00 30.74
N LYS A 175 36.78 -4.88 30.66
CA LYS A 175 36.56 -6.33 30.52
C LYS A 175 35.89 -6.93 31.76
N GLU A 176 36.37 -6.60 32.96
CA GLU A 176 35.80 -7.09 34.23
C GLU A 176 34.33 -6.65 34.41
N MET A 177 34.00 -5.40 34.06
CA MET A 177 32.60 -4.91 34.04
C MET A 177 31.77 -5.62 32.96
N ALA A 178 32.31 -5.82 31.75
CA ALA A 178 31.60 -6.55 30.69
C ALA A 178 31.30 -8.01 31.08
N GLU A 179 32.21 -8.68 31.80
CA GLU A 179 31.97 -10.02 32.35
C GLU A 179 30.86 -10.03 33.41
N GLU A 180 30.77 -9.00 34.27
CA GLU A 180 29.70 -8.92 35.27
C GLU A 180 28.33 -8.61 34.64
N HIS A 181 28.27 -7.71 33.65
CA HIS A 181 27.08 -7.51 32.83
C HIS A 181 26.68 -8.79 32.09
N PHE A 182 27.64 -9.55 31.53
CA PHE A 182 27.36 -10.84 30.92
C PHE A 182 26.72 -11.84 31.91
N ARG A 183 27.29 -12.00 33.12
CA ARG A 183 26.74 -12.86 34.18
C ARG A 183 25.33 -12.43 34.61
N ARG A 184 25.05 -11.12 34.67
CA ARG A 184 23.70 -10.59 34.95
C ARG A 184 22.72 -10.96 33.84
N GLY A 185 23.11 -10.78 32.58
CA GLY A 185 22.30 -11.17 31.43
C GLY A 185 22.02 -12.67 31.38
N GLU A 186 23.00 -13.53 31.70
CA GLU A 186 22.77 -14.97 31.82
C GLU A 186 21.75 -15.32 32.92
N ARG A 187 21.81 -14.66 34.08
CA ARG A 187 20.83 -14.86 35.17
C ARG A 187 19.43 -14.43 34.75
N ALA A 188 19.29 -13.28 34.07
CA ALA A 188 18.01 -12.80 33.54
C ALA A 188 17.45 -13.73 32.45
N TYR A 189 18.30 -14.20 31.53
CA TYR A 189 17.93 -15.12 30.45
C TYR A 189 17.42 -16.47 31.00
N ARG A 190 18.10 -17.05 32.01
CA ARG A 190 17.62 -18.27 32.72
C ARG A 190 16.30 -18.07 33.47
N GLN A 191 15.89 -16.83 33.71
CA GLN A 191 14.61 -16.48 34.33
C GLN A 191 13.56 -16.04 33.28
N HIS A 192 13.84 -16.26 31.99
CA HIS A 192 13.03 -15.82 30.85
C HIS A 192 12.78 -14.30 30.78
N ARG A 193 13.57 -13.49 31.50
CA ARG A 193 13.52 -12.02 31.46
C ARG A 193 14.35 -11.50 30.28
N LEU A 194 13.86 -11.80 29.07
CA LEU A 194 14.60 -11.62 27.81
C LEU A 194 15.03 -10.17 27.55
N ARG A 195 14.15 -9.19 27.81
CA ARG A 195 14.47 -7.75 27.65
C ARG A 195 15.62 -7.33 28.58
N GLU A 196 15.54 -7.68 29.88
CA GLU A 196 16.64 -7.42 30.83
C GLU A 196 17.94 -8.14 30.44
N ALA A 197 17.85 -9.36 29.90
CA ALA A 197 19.03 -10.10 29.43
C ALA A 197 19.72 -9.37 28.28
N LEU A 198 18.94 -8.88 27.30
CA LEU A 198 19.44 -8.08 26.19
C LEU A 198 20.09 -6.77 26.67
N ASP A 199 19.46 -6.02 27.58
CA ASP A 199 20.01 -4.76 28.11
C ASP A 199 21.40 -4.97 28.75
N GLN A 200 21.53 -6.02 29.56
CA GLN A 200 22.81 -6.37 30.19
C GLN A 200 23.84 -6.84 29.16
N TRP A 201 23.43 -7.61 28.14
CA TRP A 201 24.33 -8.06 27.07
C TRP A 201 24.77 -6.93 26.13
N TYR A 202 23.90 -5.97 25.78
CA TYR A 202 24.31 -4.77 25.05
C TYR A 202 25.28 -3.92 25.89
N SER A 203 25.04 -3.78 27.20
CA SER A 203 25.97 -3.10 28.12
C SER A 203 27.36 -3.76 28.11
N ALA A 204 27.43 -5.09 28.15
CA ALA A 204 28.68 -5.85 28.02
C ALA A 204 29.35 -5.65 26.65
N LEU A 205 28.58 -5.56 25.56
CA LEU A 205 29.08 -5.36 24.21
C LEU A 205 29.64 -3.93 23.99
N VAL A 206 29.02 -2.91 24.58
CA VAL A 206 29.54 -1.52 24.55
C VAL A 206 30.89 -1.42 25.28
N LEU A 207 31.02 -2.09 26.43
CA LEU A 207 32.26 -2.13 27.21
C LEU A 207 33.37 -2.95 26.53
N ASN A 208 33.00 -4.05 25.86
CA ASN A 208 33.92 -4.89 25.09
C ASN A 208 33.30 -5.30 23.73
N PRO A 209 33.52 -4.53 22.66
CA PRO A 209 32.99 -4.84 21.32
C PRO A 209 33.49 -6.15 20.70
N ARG A 210 34.49 -6.81 21.31
CA ARG A 210 35.02 -8.12 20.90
C ARG A 210 34.74 -9.20 21.95
N TYR A 211 33.67 -9.07 22.75
CA TYR A 211 33.28 -10.08 23.73
C TYR A 211 32.93 -11.41 23.02
N PRO A 212 33.60 -12.54 23.33
CA PRO A 212 33.37 -13.80 22.62
C PRO A 212 31.94 -14.31 22.75
N ARG A 213 31.37 -14.81 21.64
CA ARG A 213 30.05 -15.47 21.55
C ARG A 213 28.83 -14.60 21.89
N LEU A 214 29.00 -13.38 22.38
CA LEU A 214 27.92 -12.50 22.85
C LEU A 214 26.94 -12.11 21.74
N SER A 215 27.43 -11.76 20.54
CA SER A 215 26.58 -11.39 19.40
C SER A 215 25.60 -12.51 18.99
N GLY A 216 26.02 -13.78 19.10
CA GLY A 216 25.16 -14.92 18.81
C GLY A 216 24.12 -15.20 19.91
N LEU A 217 24.42 -14.85 21.16
CA LEU A 217 23.47 -14.93 22.27
C LEU A 217 22.43 -13.81 22.18
N ILE A 218 22.87 -12.57 21.91
CA ILE A 218 22.00 -11.42 21.64
C ILE A 218 21.05 -11.74 20.48
N ALA A 219 21.56 -12.21 19.34
CA ALA A 219 20.71 -12.54 18.19
C ALA A 219 19.63 -13.61 18.49
N ARG A 220 19.93 -14.58 19.38
CA ARG A 220 18.95 -15.58 19.83
C ARG A 220 17.91 -14.97 20.76
N ALA A 221 18.32 -14.22 21.79
CA ALA A 221 17.38 -13.55 22.69
C ALA A 221 16.55 -12.47 22.00
N GLU A 222 17.08 -11.79 20.97
CA GLU A 222 16.30 -10.91 20.10
C GLU A 222 15.21 -11.67 19.34
N ALA A 223 15.54 -12.83 18.76
CA ALA A 223 14.56 -13.67 18.07
C ALA A 223 13.48 -14.17 19.03
N GLU A 224 13.87 -14.70 20.20
CA GLU A 224 12.94 -15.12 21.26
C GLU A 224 12.07 -13.96 21.77
N THR A 225 12.61 -12.74 21.85
CA THR A 225 11.83 -11.55 22.25
C THR A 225 10.82 -11.16 21.17
N ARG A 226 11.21 -11.14 19.88
CA ARG A 226 10.29 -10.91 18.76
C ARG A 226 9.18 -11.96 18.71
N ASP A 227 9.52 -13.23 18.93
CA ASP A 227 8.55 -14.32 19.00
C ASP A 227 7.60 -14.15 20.21
N ALA A 228 8.10 -13.74 21.38
CA ALA A 228 7.28 -13.46 22.56
C ALA A 228 6.29 -12.30 22.30
N ASP A 229 6.79 -11.15 21.83
CA ASP A 229 5.99 -9.96 21.50
C ASP A 229 4.95 -10.30 20.41
N ALA A 230 5.30 -11.10 19.41
CA ALA A 230 4.38 -11.55 18.37
C ALA A 230 3.33 -12.56 18.88
N ASN A 231 3.69 -13.45 19.82
CA ASN A 231 2.71 -14.33 20.46
C ASN A 231 1.73 -13.55 21.36
N GLU A 232 2.18 -12.51 22.06
CA GLU A 232 1.32 -11.62 22.86
C GLU A 232 0.29 -10.91 21.96
N LYS A 233 0.75 -10.27 20.87
CA LYS A 233 -0.13 -9.68 19.86
C LYS A 233 -1.09 -10.71 19.23
N LEU A 234 -0.64 -11.95 19.01
CA LEU A 234 -1.48 -13.02 18.47
C LEU A 234 -2.62 -13.39 19.44
N GLN A 235 -2.35 -13.45 20.75
CA GLN A 235 -3.40 -13.64 21.77
C GLN A 235 -4.37 -12.46 21.80
N GLN A 236 -3.87 -11.23 21.66
CA GLN A 236 -4.73 -10.03 21.56
C GLN A 236 -5.65 -10.10 20.32
N ALA A 237 -5.12 -10.49 19.15
CA ALA A 237 -5.91 -10.68 17.94
C ALA A 237 -6.97 -11.79 18.09
N LEU A 238 -6.63 -12.91 18.74
CA LEU A 238 -7.58 -13.98 19.06
C LEU A 238 -8.70 -13.51 20.00
N ASN A 239 -8.38 -12.67 20.99
CA ASN A 239 -9.37 -12.10 21.91
C ASN A 239 -10.29 -11.08 21.22
N LEU A 240 -9.80 -10.29 20.25
CA LEU A 240 -10.66 -9.42 19.44
C LEU A 240 -11.53 -10.23 18.48
N TYR A 241 -10.99 -11.28 17.88
CA TYR A 241 -11.74 -12.20 17.02
C TYR A 241 -12.88 -12.89 17.77
N SER A 242 -12.66 -13.37 19.01
CA SER A 242 -13.72 -13.97 19.83
C SER A 242 -14.79 -12.96 20.30
N GLN A 243 -14.47 -11.66 20.29
CA GLN A 243 -15.43 -10.55 20.50
C GLN A 243 -16.16 -10.13 19.21
N GLY A 244 -15.85 -10.75 18.05
CA GLY A 244 -16.41 -10.39 16.75
C GLY A 244 -15.76 -9.15 16.11
N GLN A 245 -14.73 -8.57 16.70
CA GLN A 245 -13.98 -7.42 16.17
C GLN A 245 -12.95 -7.88 15.12
N THR A 246 -13.44 -8.41 14.01
CA THR A 246 -12.61 -9.04 12.97
C THR A 246 -11.68 -8.05 12.26
N GLU A 247 -12.11 -6.80 12.01
CA GLU A 247 -11.27 -5.76 11.40
C GLU A 247 -10.09 -5.36 12.31
N ASP A 248 -10.32 -5.20 13.61
CA ASP A 248 -9.26 -4.87 14.57
C ASP A 248 -8.30 -6.05 14.77
N ALA A 249 -8.81 -7.28 14.79
CA ALA A 249 -7.99 -8.49 14.79
C ALA A 249 -7.08 -8.56 13.56
N LEU A 250 -7.60 -8.26 12.36
CA LEU A 250 -6.80 -8.19 11.13
C LEU A 250 -5.72 -7.10 11.21
N ARG A 251 -6.03 -5.90 11.71
CA ARG A 251 -5.02 -4.84 11.91
C ARG A 251 -3.87 -5.28 12.83
N ILE A 252 -4.17 -5.98 13.92
CA ILE A 252 -3.11 -6.49 14.81
C ILE A 252 -2.26 -7.54 14.08
N LEU A 253 -2.89 -8.43 13.31
CA LEU A 253 -2.20 -9.46 12.52
C LEU A 253 -1.30 -8.86 11.43
N ASP A 254 -1.78 -7.86 10.69
CA ASP A 254 -0.98 -7.10 9.73
C ASP A 254 0.25 -6.47 10.44
N SER A 255 0.07 -5.87 11.63
CA SER A 255 1.19 -5.32 12.43
C SER A 255 2.24 -6.37 12.88
N ILE A 256 1.84 -7.64 13.03
CA ILE A 256 2.78 -8.73 13.31
C ILE A 256 3.59 -9.01 12.04
N LEU A 257 2.93 -9.09 10.89
CA LEU A 257 3.57 -9.41 9.60
C LEU A 257 4.47 -8.28 9.08
N GLU A 258 4.15 -7.02 9.36
CA GLU A 258 5.06 -5.88 9.13
C GLU A 258 6.37 -6.03 9.91
N THR A 259 6.29 -6.42 11.19
CA THR A 259 7.49 -6.61 12.05
C THR A 259 8.21 -7.94 11.82
N GLY A 260 7.51 -8.95 11.29
CA GLY A 260 8.01 -10.32 11.11
C GLY A 260 7.26 -11.09 10.01
N PRO A 261 7.61 -10.90 8.73
CA PRO A 261 6.91 -11.54 7.59
C PRO A 261 6.92 -13.08 7.61
N GLY A 262 7.80 -13.70 8.41
CA GLY A 262 7.91 -15.15 8.56
C GLY A 262 6.96 -15.78 9.60
N ASN A 263 6.10 -15.01 10.28
CA ASN A 263 5.24 -15.54 11.34
C ASN A 263 4.08 -16.39 10.78
N THR A 264 4.32 -17.70 10.64
CA THR A 264 3.34 -18.65 10.09
C THR A 264 2.05 -18.76 10.90
N LYS A 265 2.04 -18.46 12.20
CA LYS A 265 0.81 -18.46 13.02
C LYS A 265 -0.09 -17.28 12.64
N ALA A 266 0.51 -16.09 12.54
CA ALA A 266 -0.22 -14.88 12.14
C ALA A 266 -0.76 -15.01 10.70
N VAL A 267 0.03 -15.53 9.75
CA VAL A 267 -0.44 -15.78 8.37
C VAL A 267 -1.65 -16.73 8.33
N LYS A 268 -1.62 -17.83 9.10
CA LYS A 268 -2.73 -18.81 9.14
C LYS A 268 -4.00 -18.20 9.72
N LEU A 269 -3.92 -17.60 10.91
CA LEU A 269 -5.07 -16.98 11.56
C LEU A 269 -5.66 -15.85 10.72
N MET A 270 -4.80 -15.05 10.06
CA MET A 270 -5.24 -14.02 9.14
C MET A 270 -5.97 -14.59 7.92
N ALA A 271 -5.50 -15.71 7.37
CA ALA A 271 -6.17 -16.39 6.26
C ALA A 271 -7.54 -16.98 6.67
N GLU A 272 -7.64 -17.55 7.87
CA GLU A 272 -8.89 -18.08 8.45
C GLU A 272 -9.94 -16.96 8.64
N ILE A 273 -9.55 -15.85 9.29
CA ILE A 273 -10.44 -14.69 9.50
C ILE A 273 -10.87 -14.08 8.16
N ARG A 274 -9.94 -13.90 7.21
CA ARG A 274 -10.27 -13.37 5.87
C ARG A 274 -11.22 -14.30 5.11
N ALA A 275 -11.04 -15.62 5.19
CA ALA A 275 -11.93 -16.60 4.57
C ALA A 275 -13.35 -16.58 5.18
N GLU A 276 -13.48 -16.36 6.49
CA GLU A 276 -14.79 -16.21 7.14
C GLU A 276 -15.50 -14.92 6.68
N ILE A 277 -14.81 -13.78 6.71
CA ILE A 277 -15.35 -12.49 6.23
C ILE A 277 -15.78 -12.61 4.76
N ALA A 278 -14.96 -13.24 3.92
CA ALA A 278 -15.29 -13.54 2.54
C ALA A 278 -16.57 -14.38 2.41
N ALA A 279 -16.71 -15.45 3.20
CA ALA A 279 -17.91 -16.29 3.20
C ALA A 279 -19.17 -15.50 3.64
N GLN A 280 -19.05 -14.65 4.66
CA GLN A 280 -20.13 -13.77 5.12
C GLN A 280 -20.57 -12.82 3.98
N HIS A 281 -19.66 -12.09 3.34
CA HIS A 281 -20.00 -11.23 2.19
C HIS A 281 -20.61 -12.00 1.01
N ILE A 282 -20.17 -13.23 0.74
CA ILE A 282 -20.77 -14.09 -0.28
C ILE A 282 -22.23 -14.44 0.07
N THR A 283 -22.54 -14.75 1.34
CA THR A 283 -23.92 -15.01 1.78
C THR A 283 -24.81 -13.77 1.71
N GLN A 284 -24.33 -12.61 2.17
CA GLN A 284 -25.05 -11.34 2.08
C GLN A 284 -25.31 -10.95 0.60
N GLY A 285 -24.32 -11.13 -0.27
CA GLY A 285 -24.48 -10.91 -1.70
C GLY A 285 -25.52 -11.83 -2.35
N ARG A 286 -25.62 -13.10 -1.92
CA ARG A 286 -26.71 -14.01 -2.34
C ARG A 286 -28.09 -13.53 -1.85
N GLN A 287 -28.23 -13.15 -0.59
CA GLN A 287 -29.48 -12.59 -0.06
C GLN A 287 -29.91 -11.31 -0.79
N HIS A 288 -28.96 -10.45 -1.15
CA HIS A 288 -29.22 -9.25 -1.96
C HIS A 288 -29.61 -9.58 -3.41
N TYR A 289 -29.02 -10.62 -4.00
CA TYR A 289 -29.39 -11.12 -5.33
C TYR A 289 -30.83 -11.67 -5.34
N GLU A 290 -31.20 -12.48 -4.35
CA GLU A 290 -32.57 -12.98 -4.14
C GLU A 290 -33.57 -11.83 -3.92
N SER A 291 -33.16 -10.81 -3.17
CA SER A 291 -33.91 -9.55 -2.96
C SER A 291 -33.99 -8.65 -4.21
N ARG A 292 -33.49 -9.08 -5.38
CA ARG A 292 -33.33 -8.30 -6.63
C ARG A 292 -32.51 -7.01 -6.51
N LYS A 293 -31.72 -6.87 -5.44
CA LYS A 293 -30.82 -5.72 -5.19
C LYS A 293 -29.45 -6.00 -5.82
N PHE A 294 -29.43 -6.18 -7.14
CA PHE A 294 -28.26 -6.67 -7.89
C PHE A 294 -27.00 -5.82 -7.72
N GLU A 295 -27.12 -4.49 -7.61
CA GLU A 295 -25.98 -3.60 -7.36
C GLU A 295 -25.29 -3.90 -6.03
N LYS A 296 -26.08 -4.08 -4.96
CA LYS A 296 -25.57 -4.43 -3.63
C LYS A 296 -24.96 -5.84 -3.64
N ALA A 297 -25.59 -6.80 -4.32
CA ALA A 297 -25.02 -8.14 -4.50
C ALA A 297 -23.63 -8.11 -5.14
N ILE A 298 -23.46 -7.32 -6.22
CA ILE A 298 -22.17 -7.14 -6.90
C ILE A 298 -21.14 -6.46 -5.99
N ALA A 299 -21.56 -5.48 -5.16
CA ALA A 299 -20.67 -4.81 -4.21
C ALA A 299 -20.14 -5.78 -3.14
N GLU A 300 -21.02 -6.58 -2.52
CA GLU A 300 -20.61 -7.55 -1.50
C GLU A 300 -19.72 -8.67 -2.08
N TRP A 301 -20.01 -9.18 -3.28
CA TRP A 301 -19.14 -10.17 -3.93
C TRP A 301 -17.77 -9.60 -4.31
N LYS A 302 -17.66 -8.31 -4.65
CA LYS A 302 -16.36 -7.65 -4.83
C LYS A 302 -15.57 -7.54 -3.53
N LYS A 303 -16.21 -7.22 -2.41
CA LYS A 303 -15.55 -7.23 -1.08
C LYS A 303 -15.04 -8.63 -0.74
N ALA A 304 -15.81 -9.68 -1.01
CA ALA A 304 -15.35 -11.05 -0.75
C ALA A 304 -14.01 -11.36 -1.45
N VAL A 305 -13.80 -10.88 -2.68
CA VAL A 305 -12.52 -11.04 -3.40
C VAL A 305 -11.38 -10.30 -2.71
N THR A 306 -11.60 -9.11 -2.12
CA THR A 306 -10.54 -8.41 -1.37
C THR A 306 -10.10 -9.17 -0.11
N PHE A 307 -10.97 -10.02 0.43
CA PHE A 307 -10.67 -10.94 1.54
C PHE A 307 -10.27 -12.35 1.08
N GLY A 308 -9.84 -12.52 -0.18
CA GLY A 308 -9.22 -13.77 -0.65
C GLY A 308 -10.19 -14.85 -1.15
N TYR A 309 -11.46 -14.50 -1.42
CA TYR A 309 -12.36 -15.38 -2.16
C TYR A 309 -11.89 -15.62 -3.60
N ASP A 310 -12.22 -16.76 -4.19
CA ASP A 310 -11.90 -17.07 -5.59
C ASP A 310 -12.54 -16.05 -6.55
N SER A 311 -11.68 -15.24 -7.19
CA SER A 311 -12.08 -14.25 -8.19
C SER A 311 -12.93 -14.88 -9.30
N ARG A 312 -12.60 -16.08 -9.77
CA ARG A 312 -13.33 -16.72 -10.89
C ARG A 312 -14.76 -17.06 -10.50
N ALA A 313 -14.96 -17.58 -9.29
CA ALA A 313 -16.28 -17.83 -8.74
C ALA A 313 -17.07 -16.52 -8.52
N ALA A 314 -16.43 -15.47 -8.01
CA ALA A 314 -17.06 -14.15 -7.85
C ALA A 314 -17.45 -13.53 -9.20
N ASP A 315 -16.58 -13.59 -10.21
CA ASP A 315 -16.81 -13.04 -11.54
C ASP A 315 -18.01 -13.72 -12.23
N GLN A 316 -18.19 -15.04 -12.05
CA GLN A 316 -19.38 -15.76 -12.53
C GLN A 316 -20.66 -15.28 -11.84
N LEU A 317 -20.65 -15.07 -10.52
CA LEU A 317 -21.79 -14.52 -9.77
C LEU A 317 -22.12 -13.10 -10.24
N ILE A 318 -21.09 -12.23 -10.34
CA ILE A 318 -21.20 -10.85 -10.81
C ILE A 318 -21.74 -10.79 -12.24
N ALA A 319 -21.31 -11.67 -13.14
CA ALA A 319 -21.84 -11.77 -14.51
C ALA A 319 -23.34 -12.11 -14.50
N ARG A 320 -23.76 -13.11 -13.71
CA ARG A 320 -25.18 -13.48 -13.56
C ARG A 320 -26.03 -12.34 -13.00
N ALA A 321 -25.52 -11.55 -12.05
CA ALA A 321 -26.21 -10.36 -11.54
C ALA A 321 -26.31 -9.23 -12.56
N LYS A 322 -25.25 -8.98 -13.35
CA LYS A 322 -25.29 -8.00 -14.45
C LYS A 322 -26.30 -8.41 -15.52
N GLU A 323 -26.39 -9.70 -15.87
CA GLU A 323 -27.40 -10.19 -16.80
C GLU A 323 -28.82 -10.07 -16.24
N ALA A 324 -29.04 -10.46 -14.97
CA ALA A 324 -30.35 -10.32 -14.32
C ALA A 324 -30.80 -8.84 -14.27
N MET A 325 -29.88 -7.93 -13.96
CA MET A 325 -30.10 -6.48 -13.98
C MET A 325 -30.53 -5.99 -15.38
N ARG A 326 -29.79 -6.33 -16.44
CA ARG A 326 -30.17 -5.97 -17.83
C ARG A 326 -31.54 -6.56 -18.22
N ARG A 327 -31.85 -7.79 -17.78
CA ARG A 327 -33.16 -8.43 -18.03
C ARG A 327 -34.30 -7.72 -17.29
N GLU A 328 -34.06 -7.22 -16.08
CA GLU A 328 -35.04 -6.40 -15.35
C GLU A 328 -35.22 -5.01 -15.95
N GLU A 329 -34.13 -4.37 -16.37
CA GLU A 329 -34.16 -3.06 -17.03
C GLU A 329 -34.92 -3.14 -18.37
N THR A 330 -34.59 -4.12 -19.21
CA THR A 330 -35.32 -4.39 -20.47
C THR A 330 -36.77 -4.83 -20.26
N ARG A 331 -37.10 -5.47 -19.13
CA ARG A 331 -38.50 -5.74 -18.77
C ARG A 331 -39.23 -4.43 -18.41
N LYS A 332 -38.64 -3.59 -17.57
CA LYS A 332 -39.22 -2.28 -17.18
C LYS A 332 -39.39 -1.34 -18.36
N THR A 333 -38.43 -1.27 -19.28
CA THR A 333 -38.57 -0.42 -20.49
C THR A 333 -39.70 -0.92 -21.39
N ARG A 334 -39.85 -2.24 -21.57
CA ARG A 334 -40.98 -2.84 -22.29
C ARG A 334 -42.32 -2.63 -21.57
N GLU A 335 -42.37 -2.72 -20.25
CA GLU A 335 -43.57 -2.42 -19.45
C GLU A 335 -44.00 -0.95 -19.63
N VAL A 336 -43.04 0.00 -19.59
CA VAL A 336 -43.29 1.42 -19.85
C VAL A 336 -43.68 1.69 -21.31
N GLU A 337 -43.07 1.01 -22.28
CA GLU A 337 -43.44 1.13 -23.70
C GLU A 337 -44.87 0.61 -23.95
N LEU A 338 -45.22 -0.55 -23.39
CA LEU A 338 -46.56 -1.11 -23.47
C LEU A 338 -47.61 -0.24 -22.77
N ALA A 339 -47.26 0.39 -21.64
CA ALA A 339 -48.12 1.37 -20.98
C ALA A 339 -48.38 2.58 -21.89
N LYS A 340 -47.33 3.18 -22.46
CA LYS A 340 -47.45 4.30 -23.41
C LYS A 340 -48.28 3.94 -24.65
N ARG A 341 -48.08 2.75 -25.23
CA ARG A 341 -48.89 2.27 -26.37
C ARG A 341 -50.36 2.16 -25.99
N ARG A 342 -50.69 1.61 -24.81
CA ARG A 342 -52.07 1.53 -24.29
C ARG A 342 -52.68 2.90 -24.03
N GLU A 343 -51.91 3.85 -23.51
CA GLU A 343 -52.34 5.24 -23.33
C GLU A 343 -52.62 5.93 -24.67
N GLU A 344 -51.77 5.70 -25.68
CA GLU A 344 -51.96 6.24 -27.04
C GLU A 344 -53.16 5.61 -27.76
N GLU A 345 -53.34 4.29 -27.65
CA GLU A 345 -54.50 3.56 -28.16
C GLU A 345 -55.80 4.01 -27.47
N ALA A 346 -55.77 4.19 -26.14
CA ALA A 346 -56.92 4.72 -25.39
C ALA A 346 -57.25 6.15 -25.81
N ARG A 347 -56.26 7.02 -26.02
CA ARG A 347 -56.48 8.41 -26.48
C ARG A 347 -57.08 8.43 -27.89
N LYS A 348 -56.60 7.58 -28.80
CA LYS A 348 -57.18 7.44 -30.15
C LYS A 348 -58.61 6.91 -30.10
N ALA A 349 -58.89 5.92 -29.25
CA ALA A 349 -60.25 5.41 -29.06
C ALA A 349 -61.19 6.46 -28.46
N GLU A 350 -60.71 7.32 -27.56
CA GLU A 350 -61.48 8.44 -27.01
C GLU A 350 -61.71 9.56 -28.06
N GLU A 351 -60.71 9.88 -28.88
CA GLU A 351 -60.83 10.80 -30.03
C GLU A 351 -61.84 10.26 -31.07
N GLU A 352 -61.76 8.97 -31.42
CA GLU A 352 -62.74 8.31 -32.30
C GLU A 352 -64.15 8.27 -31.69
N ALA A 353 -64.29 7.98 -30.39
CA ALA A 353 -65.58 7.95 -29.72
C ALA A 353 -66.25 9.33 -29.76
N LYS A 354 -65.50 10.41 -29.46
CA LYS A 354 -65.97 11.79 -29.58
C LYS A 354 -66.35 12.16 -31.01
N ALA A 355 -65.55 11.74 -32.00
CA ALA A 355 -65.86 11.96 -33.42
C ALA A 355 -67.15 11.25 -33.86
N ARG A 356 -67.36 10.00 -33.41
CA ARG A 356 -68.61 9.24 -33.67
C ARG A 356 -69.81 9.87 -32.96
N GLU A 357 -69.65 10.33 -31.72
CA GLU A 357 -70.70 11.03 -30.97
C GLU A 357 -71.07 12.38 -31.61
N GLU A 358 -70.09 13.13 -32.14
CA GLU A 358 -70.34 14.34 -32.93
C GLU A 358 -71.00 14.01 -34.27
N GLU A 359 -70.60 12.94 -34.96
CA GLU A 359 -71.22 12.49 -36.20
C GLU A 359 -72.67 12.03 -35.97
N GLU A 360 -72.95 11.29 -34.90
CA GLU A 360 -74.30 10.91 -34.49
C GLU A 360 -75.14 12.13 -34.10
N ARG A 361 -74.58 13.13 -33.39
CA ARG A 361 -75.23 14.43 -33.17
C ARG A 361 -75.57 15.13 -34.48
N ARG A 362 -74.63 15.21 -35.43
CA ARG A 362 -74.86 15.82 -36.76
C ARG A 362 -75.91 15.05 -37.55
N LYS A 363 -75.94 13.72 -37.49
CA LYS A 363 -76.96 12.87 -38.11
C LYS A 363 -78.33 13.07 -37.45
N ALA A 364 -78.39 13.20 -36.12
CA ALA A 364 -79.61 13.49 -35.38
C ALA A 364 -80.15 14.90 -35.70
N GLU A 365 -79.30 15.92 -35.79
CA GLU A 365 -79.67 17.27 -36.23
C GLU A 365 -80.11 17.31 -37.71
N ALA A 366 -79.46 16.54 -38.59
CA ALA A 366 -79.85 16.40 -39.98
C ALA A 366 -81.20 15.67 -40.12
N ALA A 367 -81.43 14.60 -39.35
CA ALA A 367 -82.71 13.89 -39.28
C ALA A 367 -83.83 14.78 -38.70
N ALA A 368 -83.51 15.63 -37.71
CA ALA A 368 -84.45 16.63 -37.18
C ALA A 368 -84.80 17.73 -38.20
N LYS A 369 -83.92 18.01 -39.17
CA LYS A 369 -84.21 18.93 -40.30
C LYS A 369 -84.89 18.25 -41.50
N ALA A 370 -84.77 16.93 -41.65
CA ALA A 370 -85.33 16.16 -42.76
C ALA A 370 -86.56 15.35 -42.32
N GLY A 371 -87.65 16.05 -41.99
CA GLY A 371 -88.87 15.40 -41.51
C GLY A 371 -89.59 14.56 -42.56
N LYS A 372 -89.53 13.23 -42.42
CA LYS A 372 -90.66 12.30 -42.70
C LYS A 372 -90.47 10.96 -42.00
N ALA A 373 -91.57 10.42 -41.47
CA ALA A 373 -91.59 9.25 -40.61
C ALA A 373 -91.38 7.92 -41.38
N TYR A 374 -90.76 6.94 -40.72
CA TYR A 374 -90.95 5.53 -41.07
C TYR A 374 -90.71 4.58 -39.88
N THR A 375 -91.43 3.46 -39.88
CA THR A 375 -91.50 2.42 -38.84
C THR A 375 -90.73 1.14 -39.22
N PRO A 376 -90.05 0.44 -38.31
CA PRO A 376 -89.52 -0.91 -38.57
C PRO A 376 -90.55 -2.01 -38.23
N PRO A 377 -90.81 -2.99 -39.11
CA PRO A 377 -91.62 -4.18 -38.82
C PRO A 377 -90.76 -5.35 -38.30
N ALA A 378 -91.42 -6.42 -37.86
CA ALA A 378 -90.78 -7.60 -37.25
C ALA A 378 -90.66 -8.82 -38.19
N SER A 379 -89.77 -9.75 -37.79
CA SER A 379 -89.73 -11.20 -38.13
C SER A 379 -89.23 -11.67 -39.51
N GLY A 380 -88.60 -12.85 -39.54
CA GLY A 380 -88.49 -13.69 -40.76
C GLY A 380 -87.10 -14.29 -41.05
N PRO A 381 -86.95 -15.60 -41.34
CA PRO A 381 -85.63 -16.27 -41.50
C PRO A 381 -85.32 -16.81 -42.92
N THR A 382 -84.09 -17.35 -43.10
CA THR A 382 -83.61 -18.44 -44.00
C THR A 382 -82.39 -18.17 -44.93
N ALA A 383 -81.35 -18.98 -44.70
CA ALA A 383 -80.49 -19.76 -45.61
C ALA A 383 -79.69 -19.17 -46.83
N ALA A 384 -78.39 -19.56 -46.82
CA ALA A 384 -77.55 -20.03 -47.93
C ALA A 384 -76.92 -19.06 -48.96
N ALA A 385 -75.59 -18.88 -48.87
CA ALA A 385 -74.62 -19.34 -49.89
C ALA A 385 -73.15 -19.24 -49.37
N ALA A 386 -72.25 -20.05 -49.95
CA ALA A 386 -70.79 -20.08 -49.72
C ALA A 386 -70.05 -19.57 -51.01
N PRO A 387 -68.72 -19.71 -51.28
CA PRO A 387 -67.71 -20.62 -50.68
C PRO A 387 -66.26 -20.07 -50.46
N ALA A 388 -65.41 -20.96 -49.89
CA ALA A 388 -63.93 -21.03 -49.99
C ALA A 388 -63.08 -19.86 -49.39
N ALA A 389 -61.81 -20.02 -48.99
CA ALA A 389 -60.93 -21.14 -48.56
C ALA A 389 -59.56 -20.49 -48.16
N ALA A 390 -58.69 -20.98 -47.26
CA ALA A 390 -58.67 -22.03 -46.21
C ALA A 390 -57.61 -21.54 -45.14
N GLY A 391 -57.08 -22.26 -44.15
CA GLY A 391 -57.18 -23.65 -43.68
C GLY A 391 -56.00 -23.97 -42.74
N ALA A 392 -56.25 -24.18 -41.45
CA ALA A 392 -55.32 -24.80 -40.49
C ALA A 392 -55.69 -26.30 -40.33
N PRO A 393 -55.36 -27.08 -39.27
CA PRO A 393 -54.28 -26.98 -38.27
C PRO A 393 -53.34 -28.24 -38.18
N PRO A 394 -53.38 -29.20 -37.20
CA PRO A 394 -52.21 -29.41 -36.34
C PRO A 394 -51.68 -30.86 -36.13
N SER A 395 -50.51 -30.94 -35.49
CA SER A 395 -50.00 -31.95 -34.54
C SER A 395 -50.01 -33.48 -34.80
N ALA A 396 -48.85 -34.07 -34.45
CA ALA A 396 -48.64 -35.37 -33.77
C ALA A 396 -48.33 -36.64 -34.62
N GLY A 397 -47.03 -36.95 -34.70
CA GLY A 397 -46.43 -38.23 -34.26
C GLY A 397 -46.51 -39.48 -35.17
N GLY A 398 -45.39 -40.19 -35.33
CA GLY A 398 -45.42 -41.61 -35.74
C GLY A 398 -44.33 -42.12 -36.71
N THR A 399 -43.10 -42.27 -36.22
CA THR A 399 -42.12 -43.35 -36.56
C THR A 399 -42.00 -43.99 -37.96
N ALA A 400 -40.77 -43.92 -38.47
CA ALA A 400 -39.95 -45.03 -39.03
C ALA A 400 -40.19 -45.61 -40.44
N GLY A 401 -39.10 -45.65 -41.24
CA GLY A 401 -38.76 -46.86 -42.01
C GLY A 401 -38.18 -46.69 -43.43
N ALA A 402 -36.88 -46.98 -43.58
CA ALA A 402 -36.17 -47.38 -44.81
C ALA A 402 -36.03 -46.39 -46.02
N GLY A 403 -34.80 -46.26 -46.53
CA GLY A 403 -34.44 -45.57 -47.78
C GLY A 403 -34.26 -46.54 -48.97
N PRO A 404 -33.32 -46.33 -49.94
CA PRO A 404 -32.22 -45.35 -49.96
C PRO A 404 -31.98 -44.59 -51.31
N ALA A 405 -30.94 -43.72 -51.31
CA ALA A 405 -30.20 -43.15 -52.47
C ALA A 405 -30.93 -42.00 -53.26
N VAL A 406 -30.29 -40.94 -53.76
CA VAL A 406 -28.86 -40.53 -53.91
C VAL A 406 -28.69 -39.01 -53.61
N GLY A 407 -27.64 -38.60 -52.91
CA GLY A 407 -26.93 -37.32 -53.19
C GLY A 407 -27.52 -35.98 -52.72
N ALA A 408 -28.57 -35.92 -51.90
CA ALA A 408 -29.09 -34.64 -51.40
C ALA A 408 -28.38 -34.16 -50.10
N ILE A 409 -27.74 -33.00 -50.16
CA ILE A 409 -27.24 -32.26 -48.97
C ILE A 409 -28.46 -31.87 -48.11
N SER A 410 -28.38 -32.08 -46.79
CA SER A 410 -29.52 -31.82 -45.90
C SER A 410 -29.85 -30.32 -45.82
N GLU A 411 -31.13 -29.98 -45.60
CA GLU A 411 -31.52 -28.56 -45.44
C GLU A 411 -30.80 -27.89 -44.25
N ASP A 412 -30.51 -28.64 -43.19
CA ASP A 412 -29.75 -28.15 -42.04
C ASP A 412 -28.29 -27.88 -42.40
N ALA A 413 -27.65 -28.71 -43.25
CA ALA A 413 -26.31 -28.44 -43.76
C ALA A 413 -26.28 -27.18 -44.65
N ARG A 414 -27.31 -26.95 -45.47
CA ARG A 414 -27.45 -25.71 -46.26
C ARG A 414 -27.65 -24.48 -45.36
N ARG A 415 -28.49 -24.56 -44.32
CA ARG A 415 -28.68 -23.47 -43.35
C ARG A 415 -27.39 -23.17 -42.57
N SER A 416 -26.67 -24.21 -42.15
CA SER A 416 -25.38 -24.07 -41.47
C SER A 416 -24.32 -23.45 -42.41
N SER A 417 -24.25 -23.90 -43.66
CA SER A 417 -23.41 -23.29 -44.71
C SER A 417 -23.70 -21.80 -44.88
N GLN A 418 -24.97 -21.39 -44.92
CA GLN A 418 -25.37 -19.97 -44.99
C GLN A 418 -24.96 -19.17 -43.74
N GLN A 419 -25.02 -19.75 -42.54
CA GLN A 419 -24.53 -19.09 -41.32
C GLN A 419 -23.00 -18.86 -41.38
N HIS A 420 -22.24 -19.85 -41.84
CA HIS A 420 -20.79 -19.72 -42.06
C HIS A 420 -20.42 -18.77 -43.22
N TYR A 421 -21.30 -18.61 -44.21
CA TYR A 421 -21.13 -17.55 -45.21
C TYR A 421 -21.25 -16.16 -44.58
N LEU A 422 -22.27 -15.93 -43.75
CA LEU A 422 -22.52 -14.66 -43.08
C LEU A 422 -21.44 -14.30 -42.05
N SER A 423 -20.94 -15.25 -41.27
CA SER A 423 -19.80 -15.03 -40.35
C SER A 423 -18.54 -14.60 -41.12
N GLY A 424 -18.24 -15.26 -42.24
CA GLY A 424 -17.12 -14.89 -43.11
C GLY A 424 -17.24 -13.48 -43.69
N VAL A 425 -18.45 -13.05 -44.09
CA VAL A 425 -18.71 -11.66 -44.52
C VAL A 425 -18.46 -10.66 -43.39
N ILE A 426 -18.83 -10.98 -42.15
CA ILE A 426 -18.59 -10.12 -40.98
C ILE A 426 -17.09 -10.00 -40.69
N TYR A 427 -16.30 -11.08 -40.81
CA TYR A 427 -14.84 -11.00 -40.65
C TYR A 427 -14.17 -10.25 -41.79
N PHE A 428 -14.65 -10.42 -43.03
CA PHE A 428 -14.17 -9.67 -44.20
C PHE A 428 -14.38 -8.16 -44.03
N GLN A 429 -15.56 -7.73 -43.56
CA GLN A 429 -15.84 -6.32 -43.25
C GLN A 429 -14.97 -5.76 -42.11
N LYS A 430 -14.52 -6.62 -41.18
CA LYS A 430 -13.60 -6.26 -40.09
C LYS A 430 -12.11 -6.29 -40.50
N GLY A 431 -11.80 -6.65 -41.75
CA GLY A 431 -10.43 -6.80 -42.25
C GLY A 431 -9.69 -8.06 -41.77
N ASP A 432 -10.39 -9.01 -41.14
CA ASP A 432 -9.81 -10.26 -40.67
C ASP A 432 -9.93 -11.34 -41.75
N TYR A 433 -9.14 -11.18 -42.82
CA TYR A 433 -9.22 -12.02 -44.02
C TYR A 433 -8.87 -13.49 -43.77
N VAL A 434 -8.09 -13.80 -42.73
CA VAL A 434 -7.77 -15.19 -42.37
C VAL A 434 -9.02 -15.89 -41.85
N LYS A 435 -9.71 -15.31 -40.85
CA LYS A 435 -10.97 -15.89 -40.34
C LYS A 435 -12.09 -15.86 -41.37
N ALA A 436 -12.14 -14.84 -42.23
CA ALA A 436 -13.09 -14.80 -43.35
C ALA A 436 -12.89 -15.97 -44.32
N ARG A 437 -11.63 -16.32 -44.63
CA ARG A 437 -11.29 -17.49 -45.43
C ARG A 437 -11.72 -18.78 -44.74
N ASP A 438 -11.39 -18.95 -43.46
CA ASP A 438 -11.69 -20.17 -42.70
C ASP A 438 -13.21 -20.44 -42.66
N GLU A 439 -14.02 -19.44 -42.30
CA GLU A 439 -15.49 -19.54 -42.27
C GLU A 439 -16.08 -19.84 -43.67
N TRP A 440 -15.57 -19.23 -44.74
CA TRP A 440 -16.02 -19.55 -46.10
C TRP A 440 -15.58 -20.93 -46.59
N THR A 441 -14.41 -21.44 -46.16
CA THR A 441 -14.05 -22.84 -46.44
C THR A 441 -14.95 -23.82 -45.68
N LEU A 442 -15.34 -23.52 -44.44
CA LEU A 442 -16.28 -24.33 -43.66
C LEU A 442 -17.69 -24.30 -44.28
N SER A 443 -18.11 -23.15 -44.80
CA SER A 443 -19.34 -23.00 -45.57
C SER A 443 -19.38 -23.93 -46.80
N LEU A 444 -18.28 -24.04 -47.55
CA LEU A 444 -18.15 -24.95 -48.70
C LEU A 444 -17.98 -26.43 -48.31
N GLN A 445 -17.46 -26.74 -47.12
CA GLN A 445 -17.44 -28.12 -46.61
C GLN A 445 -18.84 -28.63 -46.28
N LEU A 446 -19.76 -27.74 -45.88
CA LEU A 446 -21.14 -28.05 -45.53
C LEU A 446 -22.09 -28.05 -46.75
N ASP A 447 -21.91 -27.11 -47.68
CA ASP A 447 -22.59 -27.11 -48.98
C ASP A 447 -21.60 -26.73 -50.10
N PRO A 448 -21.01 -27.72 -50.80
CA PRO A 448 -20.14 -27.48 -51.95
C PRO A 448 -20.80 -26.75 -53.13
N GLY A 449 -22.15 -26.65 -53.13
CA GLY A 449 -22.92 -25.90 -54.12
C GLY A 449 -23.06 -24.40 -53.81
N ASN A 450 -22.55 -23.92 -52.67
CA ASN A 450 -22.67 -22.52 -52.25
C ASN A 450 -21.78 -21.59 -53.10
N SER A 451 -22.38 -20.98 -54.13
CA SER A 451 -21.73 -20.02 -55.03
C SER A 451 -21.16 -18.80 -54.32
N ASP A 452 -21.80 -18.36 -53.23
CA ASP A 452 -21.50 -17.09 -52.58
C ASP A 452 -20.25 -17.20 -51.70
N ALA A 453 -20.09 -18.32 -51.00
CA ALA A 453 -18.87 -18.66 -50.27
C ALA A 453 -17.67 -18.84 -51.22
N LYS A 454 -17.88 -19.46 -52.38
CA LYS A 454 -16.85 -19.58 -53.42
C LYS A 454 -16.41 -18.21 -53.96
N ALA A 455 -17.36 -17.35 -54.31
CA ALA A 455 -17.07 -15.98 -54.76
C ALA A 455 -16.39 -15.12 -53.68
N GLY A 456 -16.66 -15.40 -52.39
CA GLY A 456 -15.93 -14.80 -51.27
C GLY A 456 -14.45 -15.19 -51.26
N LEU A 457 -14.15 -16.49 -51.36
CA LEU A 457 -12.78 -16.99 -51.39
C LEU A 457 -12.00 -16.46 -52.60
N GLU A 458 -12.59 -16.45 -53.79
CA GLU A 458 -11.98 -15.89 -55.00
C GLU A 458 -11.65 -14.38 -54.84
N ARG A 459 -12.44 -13.62 -54.08
CA ARG A 459 -12.13 -12.21 -53.76
C ARG A 459 -10.94 -12.08 -52.80
N ILE A 460 -10.84 -12.92 -51.77
CA ILE A 460 -9.67 -12.94 -50.87
C ILE A 460 -8.42 -13.34 -51.66
N GLU A 461 -8.52 -14.37 -52.50
CA GLU A 461 -7.40 -14.84 -53.33
C GLU A 461 -6.97 -13.78 -54.36
N LYS A 462 -7.89 -13.00 -54.93
CA LYS A 462 -7.55 -11.87 -55.81
C LYS A 462 -6.90 -10.69 -55.07
N LEU A 463 -7.18 -10.50 -53.78
CA LEU A 463 -6.65 -9.41 -52.96
C LEU A 463 -5.33 -9.76 -52.24
N TYR A 464 -5.12 -11.03 -51.90
CA TYR A 464 -4.00 -11.51 -51.06
C TYR A 464 -3.28 -12.77 -51.59
N GLY A 465 -3.74 -13.37 -52.69
CA GLY A 465 -3.16 -14.58 -53.31
C GLY A 465 -2.17 -14.29 -54.44
N GLY A 466 -1.90 -13.02 -54.75
CA GLY A 466 -0.75 -12.63 -55.56
C GLY A 466 0.55 -12.87 -54.77
N LYS A 467 1.38 -13.78 -55.26
CA LYS A 467 2.75 -14.01 -54.76
C LYS A 467 3.68 -12.83 -55.04
#